data_AF-A0A8C5ZLU3-F1
#
_entry.id   AF-A0A8C5ZLU3-F1
#
_cell.length_a   1.000
_cell.length_b   1.000
_cell.length_c   1.000
_cell.angle_alpha   90.00
_cell.angle_beta   90.00
_cell.angle_gamma   90.00
#
_symmetry.space_group_name_H-M   'P 1'
#
loop_
_entity.id
_entity.type
_entity.pdbx_description
1 polymer ?
#
loop_
_entity_poly.entity_id
_entity_poly.type
_entity_poly.pdbx_seq_one_letter_code
_entity_poly.pdbx_strand_id
1 'polypeptide(L)'
;MAAEFDAFLASGLRWFCHVDDDNYVNPWALLRLLRAFPAALDVYVGRPSLNRPIRASEPQPRNRTRLVQFWFATGGAGFCINRKLALRMVPWASGSHFVDTSALIRLPDDCTVGYIVECKLGNRLRPSPLFHSHLETLQLLGAAQLLEQEGPAQVTGSWPLVPGTLSAHAGLILAEGSPGFHSILGGGRLLSQTPC
;
A
#
# COMPACT_ATOMS: atom_id res chain seq x y z
N MET A 1 -6.76 8.91 -0.43
CA MET A 1 -5.39 8.84 -1.00
C MET A 1 -4.55 10.13 -0.89
N ALA A 2 -4.82 11.22 -1.63
CA ALA A 2 -3.91 12.39 -1.66
C ALA A 2 -3.53 12.97 -0.27
N ALA A 3 -4.53 13.15 0.60
CA ALA A 3 -4.32 13.62 1.97
C ALA A 3 -3.46 12.65 2.82
N GLU A 4 -3.63 11.34 2.64
CA GLU A 4 -2.81 10.33 3.34
C GLU A 4 -1.34 10.42 2.91
N PHE A 5 -1.11 10.64 1.61
CA PHE A 5 0.21 10.77 1.05
C PHE A 5 0.93 12.02 1.57
N ASP A 6 0.25 13.17 1.57
CA ASP A 6 0.81 14.42 2.10
C ASP A 6 1.10 14.34 3.60
N ALA A 7 0.19 13.76 4.38
CA ALA A 7 0.41 13.55 5.80
C ALA A 7 1.58 12.58 6.07
N PHE A 8 1.75 11.54 5.25
CA PHE A 8 2.94 10.68 5.31
C PHE A 8 4.23 11.45 5.01
N LEU A 9 4.25 12.28 3.96
CA LEU A 9 5.43 13.09 3.64
C LEU A 9 5.82 13.99 4.82
N ALA A 10 4.83 14.64 5.44
CA ALA A 10 5.00 15.49 6.62
C ALA A 10 5.47 14.72 7.86
N SER A 11 5.07 13.46 8.03
CA SER A 11 5.45 12.63 9.19
C SER A 11 6.94 12.34 9.30
N GLY A 12 7.70 12.43 8.21
CA GLY A 12 9.12 12.07 8.18
C GLY A 12 9.41 10.56 8.21
N LEU A 13 8.39 9.72 8.30
CA LEU A 13 8.53 8.27 8.49
C LEU A 13 8.98 7.56 7.20
N ARG A 14 9.50 6.32 7.35
CA ARG A 14 10.18 5.59 6.27
C ARG A 14 9.23 4.85 5.33
N TRP A 15 8.05 4.45 5.82
CA TRP A 15 7.12 3.62 5.07
C TRP A 15 5.70 4.15 5.16
N PHE A 16 5.10 4.34 3.99
CA PHE A 16 3.68 4.59 3.82
C PHE A 16 3.00 3.26 3.50
N CYS A 17 1.97 2.88 4.24
CA CYS A 17 1.14 1.73 3.91
C CYS A 17 -0.32 2.15 3.85
N HIS A 18 -0.92 1.99 2.67
CA HIS A 18 -2.35 2.21 2.49
C HIS A 18 -3.09 0.90 2.77
N VAL A 19 -4.23 1.01 3.45
CA VAL A 19 -5.17 -0.07 3.77
C VAL A 19 -6.57 0.56 3.87
N ASP A 20 -7.58 -0.20 3.45
CA ASP A 20 -9.00 0.18 3.57
C ASP A 20 -9.51 -0.08 5.00
N ASP A 21 -10.67 0.47 5.35
CA ASP A 21 -11.29 0.33 6.68
C ASP A 21 -11.85 -1.08 6.97
N ASP A 22 -11.97 -1.91 5.92
CA ASP A 22 -12.34 -3.31 6.01
C ASP A 22 -11.13 -4.26 6.11
N ASN A 23 -9.90 -3.72 6.15
CA ASN A 23 -8.68 -4.49 6.24
C ASN A 23 -8.24 -4.73 7.69
N TYR A 24 -7.81 -5.97 7.96
CA TYR A 24 -6.94 -6.31 9.07
C TYR A 24 -5.47 -6.11 8.67
N VAL A 25 -4.61 -5.69 9.61
CA VAL A 25 -3.15 -5.61 9.41
C VAL A 25 -2.41 -6.41 10.48
N ASN A 26 -1.58 -7.37 10.07
CA ASN A 26 -0.62 -7.99 10.98
C ASN A 26 0.65 -7.13 11.09
N PRO A 27 0.84 -6.44 12.22
CA PRO A 27 1.95 -5.51 12.38
C PRO A 27 3.34 -6.16 12.29
N TRP A 28 3.49 -7.36 12.86
CA TRP A 28 4.77 -8.06 12.95
C TRP A 28 5.19 -8.61 11.59
N ALA A 29 4.26 -9.22 10.87
CA ALA A 29 4.50 -9.70 9.52
C ALA A 29 4.86 -8.56 8.56
N LEU A 30 4.14 -7.44 8.66
CA LEU A 30 4.41 -6.25 7.85
C LEU A 30 5.82 -5.72 8.14
N LEU A 31 6.19 -5.54 9.40
CA LEU A 31 7.53 -5.07 9.76
C LEU A 31 8.65 -6.02 9.28
N ARG A 32 8.44 -7.34 9.40
CA ARG A 32 9.37 -8.37 8.91
C ARG A 32 9.55 -8.27 7.39
N LEU A 33 8.46 -8.11 6.64
CA LEU A 33 8.49 -7.92 5.19
C LEU A 33 9.25 -6.65 4.81
N LEU A 34 8.91 -5.51 5.42
CA LEU A 34 9.49 -4.22 5.03
C LEU A 34 10.99 -4.13 5.35
N ARG A 35 11.45 -4.76 6.43
CA ARG A 35 12.89 -4.84 6.79
C ARG A 35 13.72 -5.67 5.82
N ALA A 36 13.11 -6.58 5.07
CA ALA A 36 13.82 -7.41 4.10
C ALA A 36 14.27 -6.63 2.86
N PHE A 37 13.71 -5.44 2.60
CA PHE A 37 14.10 -4.63 1.47
C PHE A 37 15.37 -3.80 1.76
N PRO A 38 16.37 -3.80 0.86
CA PRO A 38 17.54 -2.94 0.98
C PRO A 38 17.16 -1.45 1.00
N ALA A 39 17.73 -0.69 1.94
CA ALA A 39 17.43 0.74 2.12
C ALA A 39 17.75 1.61 0.89
N ALA A 40 18.61 1.14 -0.01
CA ALA A 40 18.98 1.84 -1.24
C ALA A 40 17.92 1.75 -2.36
N LEU A 41 16.96 0.83 -2.28
CA LEU A 41 15.98 0.62 -3.35
C LEU A 41 14.75 1.52 -3.18
N ASP A 42 14.15 1.91 -4.31
CA ASP A 42 12.81 2.48 -4.34
C ASP A 42 11.81 1.33 -4.33
N VAL A 43 10.94 1.27 -3.32
CA VAL A 43 10.07 0.08 -3.10
C VAL A 43 8.61 0.48 -3.16
N TYR A 44 7.88 -0.22 -4.03
CA TYR A 44 6.43 -0.32 -4.07
C TYR A 44 6.06 -1.81 -3.99
N VAL A 45 5.39 -2.23 -2.94
CA VAL A 45 5.08 -3.64 -2.66
C VAL A 45 3.60 -3.82 -2.34
N GLY A 46 3.00 -4.89 -2.85
CA GLY A 46 1.60 -5.23 -2.63
C GLY A 46 1.15 -6.39 -3.50
N ARG A 47 -0.15 -6.67 -3.50
CA ARG A 47 -0.75 -7.71 -4.36
C ARG A 47 -1.08 -7.15 -5.73
N PRO A 48 -0.55 -7.67 -6.84
CA PRO A 48 -0.99 -7.26 -8.18
C PRO A 48 -2.48 -7.55 -8.38
N SER A 49 -3.23 -6.57 -8.89
CA SER A 49 -4.69 -6.68 -9.04
C SER A 49 -5.14 -7.61 -10.17
N LEU A 50 -4.37 -7.65 -11.25
CA LEU A 50 -4.65 -8.47 -12.43
C LEU A 50 -3.55 -9.50 -12.63
N ASN A 51 -3.78 -10.48 -13.50
CA ASN A 51 -2.74 -11.41 -13.98
C ASN A 51 -1.91 -10.84 -15.15
N ARG A 52 -2.14 -9.57 -15.51
CA ARG A 52 -1.48 -8.84 -16.59
C ARG A 52 -1.46 -7.34 -16.27
N PRO A 53 -0.55 -6.54 -16.87
CA PRO A 53 -0.61 -5.09 -16.75
C PRO A 53 -1.96 -4.55 -17.22
N ILE A 54 -2.51 -3.54 -16.54
CA ILE A 54 -3.66 -2.80 -17.04
C ILE A 54 -3.24 -1.96 -18.24
N ARG A 55 -4.17 -1.70 -19.15
CA ARG A 55 -3.97 -0.79 -20.29
C ARG A 55 -4.76 0.48 -20.05
N ALA A 56 -4.13 1.63 -20.20
CA ALA A 56 -4.79 2.93 -20.07
C ALA A 56 -4.39 3.86 -21.22
N SER A 57 -5.27 4.82 -21.52
CA SER A 57 -4.97 5.88 -22.49
C SER A 57 -4.52 7.14 -21.75
N GLU A 58 -3.32 7.61 -22.04
CA GLU A 58 -2.80 8.86 -21.52
C GLU A 58 -2.90 9.95 -22.59
N PRO A 59 -3.68 11.02 -22.35
CA PRO A 59 -3.69 12.20 -23.22
C PRO A 59 -2.30 12.84 -23.31
N GLN A 60 -1.91 13.23 -24.53
CA GLN A 60 -0.69 13.97 -24.82
C GLN A 60 -0.99 15.32 -25.45
N PRO A 61 -0.02 16.25 -25.47
CA PRO A 61 -0.13 17.48 -26.24
C PRO A 61 -0.51 17.22 -27.70
N ARG A 62 -1.20 18.18 -28.33
CA ARG A 62 -1.66 18.13 -29.73
C ARG A 62 -2.69 17.02 -30.02
N ASN A 63 -3.60 16.77 -29.07
CA ASN A 63 -4.70 15.79 -29.19
C ASN A 63 -4.23 14.37 -29.55
N ARG A 64 -3.01 14.01 -29.15
CA ARG A 64 -2.51 12.64 -29.29
C ARG A 64 -2.84 11.86 -28.02
N THR A 65 -2.92 10.54 -28.16
CA THR A 65 -3.06 9.64 -27.03
C THR A 65 -1.95 8.62 -27.06
N ARG A 66 -1.39 8.31 -25.89
CA ARG A 66 -0.41 7.25 -25.72
C ARG A 66 -1.05 6.11 -24.94
N LEU A 67 -1.00 4.92 -25.50
CA LEU A 67 -1.34 3.71 -24.75
C LEU A 67 -0.21 3.42 -23.76
N VAL A 68 -0.56 3.33 -22.48
CA VAL A 68 0.36 2.94 -21.41
C VAL A 68 -0.07 1.59 -20.84
N GLN A 69 0.91 0.85 -20.33
CA GLN A 69 0.71 -0.46 -19.70
C GLN A 69 1.52 -0.51 -18.41
N PHE A 70 0.89 -0.90 -17.31
CA PHE A 70 1.54 -0.93 -16.00
C PHE A 70 0.86 -1.91 -15.04
N TRP A 71 1.61 -2.37 -14.05
CA TRP A 71 1.07 -3.07 -12.88
C TRP A 71 0.68 -2.08 -11.79
N PHE A 72 -0.28 -2.46 -10.97
CA PHE A 72 -0.68 -1.74 -9.78
C PHE A 72 -1.06 -2.74 -8.67
N ALA A 73 -0.82 -2.35 -7.42
CA ALA A 73 -1.25 -3.11 -6.27
C ALA A 73 -2.73 -2.83 -5.98
N THR A 74 -3.51 -3.86 -5.67
CA THR A 74 -4.93 -3.73 -5.31
C THR A 74 -5.08 -2.88 -4.05
N GLY A 75 -5.86 -1.78 -4.12
CA GLY A 75 -6.10 -0.89 -2.97
C GLY A 75 -6.62 -1.64 -1.73
N GLY A 76 -7.70 -2.40 -1.90
CA GLY A 76 -8.32 -3.19 -0.82
C GLY A 76 -7.55 -4.44 -0.38
N ALA A 77 -6.37 -4.71 -0.95
CA ALA A 77 -5.41 -5.65 -0.36
C ALA A 77 -4.38 -4.95 0.53
N GLY A 78 -4.33 -3.63 0.49
CA GLY A 78 -3.25 -2.82 1.00
C GLY A 78 -1.97 -2.88 0.16
N PHE A 79 -1.16 -1.83 0.28
CA PHE A 79 0.15 -1.74 -0.34
C PHE A 79 1.06 -0.80 0.45
N CYS A 80 2.37 -0.94 0.26
CA CYS A 80 3.36 -0.07 0.90
C CYS A 80 4.35 0.56 -0.08
N ILE A 81 4.76 1.78 0.23
CA ILE A 81 5.73 2.59 -0.50
C ILE A 81 6.76 3.14 0.48
N ASN A 82 8.05 3.03 0.17
CA ASN A 82 9.07 3.66 1.01
C ASN A 82 9.22 5.16 0.73
N ARG A 83 9.70 5.91 1.72
CA ARG A 83 9.86 7.37 1.65
C ARG A 83 10.68 7.80 0.44
N LYS A 84 11.72 7.04 0.09
CA LYS A 84 12.59 7.35 -1.06
C LYS A 84 11.79 7.39 -2.36
N LEU A 85 10.95 6.38 -2.62
CA LEU A 85 10.06 6.36 -3.77
C LEU A 85 8.97 7.45 -3.65
N ALA A 86 8.35 7.61 -2.48
CA ALA A 86 7.32 8.62 -2.26
C ALA A 86 7.80 10.05 -2.58
N LEU A 87 9.02 10.42 -2.17
CA LEU A 87 9.60 11.73 -2.50
C LEU A 87 9.73 11.95 -4.01
N ARG A 88 9.98 10.89 -4.79
CA ARG A 88 10.01 10.98 -6.26
C ARG A 88 8.61 11.08 -6.87
N MET A 89 7.58 10.61 -6.18
CA MET A 89 6.18 10.67 -6.64
C MET A 89 5.56 12.06 -6.44
N VAL A 90 6.17 12.94 -5.63
CA VAL A 90 5.64 14.29 -5.28
C VAL A 90 5.08 15.08 -6.47
N PRO A 91 5.75 15.18 -7.64
CA PRO A 91 5.24 15.96 -8.77
C PRO A 91 3.90 15.48 -9.34
N TRP A 92 3.46 14.26 -9.01
CA TRP A 92 2.22 13.66 -9.48
C TRP A 92 1.27 13.25 -8.35
N ALA A 93 1.73 13.23 -7.10
CA ALA A 93 0.98 12.63 -5.98
C ALA A 93 0.71 13.57 -4.80
N SER A 94 1.41 14.70 -4.68
CA SER A 94 1.24 15.63 -3.56
C SER A 94 0.28 16.77 -3.91
N GLY A 95 -0.49 17.25 -2.93
CA GLY A 95 -1.47 18.32 -3.13
C GLY A 95 -2.56 17.94 -4.15
N SER A 96 -2.91 18.87 -5.05
CA SER A 96 -3.93 18.62 -6.08
C SER A 96 -3.47 17.65 -7.18
N HIS A 97 -2.15 17.41 -7.32
CA HIS A 97 -1.60 16.66 -8.44
C HIS A 97 -2.06 15.21 -8.50
N PHE A 98 -2.39 14.60 -7.36
CA PHE A 98 -2.91 13.23 -7.36
C PHE A 98 -4.27 13.16 -8.08
N VAL A 99 -5.15 14.13 -7.81
CA VAL A 99 -6.47 14.24 -8.45
C VAL A 99 -6.32 14.57 -9.93
N ASP A 100 -5.39 15.48 -10.28
CA ASP A 100 -5.10 15.80 -11.68
C ASP A 100 -4.57 14.57 -12.44
N THR A 101 -3.70 13.78 -11.79
CA THR A 101 -3.10 12.58 -12.38
C THR A 101 -4.11 11.45 -12.54
N SER A 102 -4.99 11.22 -11.55
CA SER A 102 -6.07 10.24 -11.66
C SER A 102 -7.07 10.64 -12.74
N ALA A 103 -7.41 11.92 -12.83
CA ALA A 103 -8.30 12.45 -13.86
C ALA A 103 -7.70 12.34 -15.27
N LEU A 104 -6.38 12.52 -15.41
CA LEU A 104 -5.66 12.38 -16.68
C LEU A 104 -5.82 10.97 -17.28
N ILE A 105 -5.64 9.92 -16.46
CA ILE A 105 -5.72 8.52 -16.90
C ILE A 105 -7.13 7.92 -16.74
N ARG A 106 -8.03 8.60 -16.02
CA ARG A 106 -9.41 8.20 -15.71
C ARG A 106 -9.48 6.83 -15.02
N LEU A 107 -8.61 6.62 -14.03
CA LEU A 107 -8.54 5.39 -13.26
C LEU A 107 -8.63 5.66 -11.75
N PRO A 108 -8.99 4.65 -10.95
CA PRO A 108 -9.05 4.77 -9.48
C PRO A 108 -7.70 5.09 -8.82
N ASP A 109 -7.72 5.35 -7.52
CA ASP A 109 -6.56 5.78 -6.74
C ASP A 109 -5.41 4.75 -6.76
N ASP A 110 -5.71 3.47 -6.62
CA ASP A 110 -4.71 2.38 -6.63
C ASP A 110 -4.01 2.24 -7.99
N CYS A 111 -4.79 2.34 -9.07
CA CYS A 111 -4.30 2.40 -10.44
C CYS A 111 -3.44 3.65 -10.67
N THR A 112 -3.83 4.79 -10.09
CA THR A 112 -3.08 6.05 -10.19
C THR A 112 -1.71 5.94 -9.52
N VAL A 113 -1.63 5.30 -8.35
CA VAL A 113 -0.36 4.99 -7.69
C VAL A 113 0.53 4.12 -8.59
N GLY A 114 0.00 3.01 -9.11
CA GLY A 114 0.75 2.13 -10.01
C GLY A 114 1.23 2.83 -11.29
N TYR A 115 0.39 3.69 -11.87
CA TYR A 115 0.72 4.50 -13.03
C TYR A 115 1.89 5.45 -12.75
N ILE A 116 1.87 6.18 -11.62
CA ILE A 116 2.97 7.08 -11.26
C ILE A 116 4.27 6.27 -11.11
N VAL A 117 4.22 5.16 -10.37
CA VAL A 117 5.41 4.36 -10.07
C VAL A 117 6.01 3.73 -11.33
N GLU A 118 5.20 3.10 -12.19
CA GLU A 118 5.72 2.37 -13.35
C GLU A 118 5.89 3.26 -14.59
N CYS A 119 4.91 4.11 -14.91
CA CYS A 119 4.92 4.91 -16.15
C CYS A 119 5.65 6.25 -16.02
N LYS A 120 5.62 6.91 -14.85
CA LYS A 120 6.33 8.19 -14.65
C LYS A 120 7.73 8.01 -14.10
N LEU A 121 7.92 7.06 -13.18
CA LEU A 121 9.19 6.87 -12.49
C LEU A 121 10.03 5.70 -13.01
N GLY A 122 9.47 4.84 -13.86
CA GLY A 122 10.16 3.66 -14.41
C GLY A 122 10.52 2.61 -13.37
N ASN A 123 9.88 2.64 -12.20
CA ASN A 123 10.04 1.63 -11.17
C ASN A 123 9.02 0.50 -11.38
N ARG A 124 8.97 -0.52 -10.50
CA ARG A 124 8.09 -1.68 -10.64
C ARG A 124 7.39 -2.03 -9.34
N LEU A 125 6.16 -2.50 -9.45
CA LEU A 125 5.50 -3.21 -8.37
C LEU A 125 6.31 -4.46 -8.00
N ARG A 126 6.56 -4.66 -6.71
CA ARG A 126 7.08 -5.89 -6.12
C ARG A 126 5.89 -6.73 -5.65
N PRO A 127 5.55 -7.82 -6.36
CA PRO A 127 4.45 -8.68 -5.95
C PRO A 127 4.76 -9.31 -4.60
N SER A 128 3.78 -9.29 -3.69
CA SER A 128 3.86 -10.03 -2.44
C SER A 128 2.58 -10.85 -2.26
N PRO A 129 2.69 -12.16 -1.99
CA PRO A 129 1.53 -13.02 -1.73
C PRO A 129 0.98 -12.85 -0.31
N LEU A 130 1.54 -11.93 0.50
CA LEU A 130 1.12 -11.70 1.88
C LEU A 130 0.02 -10.64 2.02
N PHE A 131 -0.29 -9.92 0.94
CA PHE A 131 -1.36 -8.92 0.92
C PHE A 131 -2.62 -9.55 0.33
N HIS A 132 -3.74 -9.37 1.00
CA HIS A 132 -5.01 -10.00 0.64
C HIS A 132 -6.18 -9.05 0.68
N SER A 133 -7.05 -9.18 -0.31
CA SER A 133 -8.31 -8.41 -0.41
C SER A 133 -9.52 -9.32 -0.27
N HIS A 134 -10.67 -8.74 0.06
CA HIS A 134 -11.97 -9.42 0.03
C HIS A 134 -12.36 -9.93 -1.38
N LEU A 135 -11.65 -9.52 -2.43
CA LEU A 135 -11.86 -10.02 -3.81
C LEU A 135 -11.24 -11.41 -4.04
N GLU A 136 -10.48 -11.93 -3.07
CA GLU A 136 -9.97 -13.30 -3.10
C GLU A 136 -10.93 -14.25 -2.39
N THR A 137 -10.95 -15.51 -2.83
CA THR A 137 -11.63 -16.59 -2.10
C THR A 137 -10.86 -16.90 -0.82
N LEU A 138 -11.08 -16.10 0.22
CA LEU A 138 -10.38 -16.22 1.51
C LEU A 138 -10.64 -17.59 2.18
N GLN A 139 -11.68 -18.34 1.77
CA GLN A 139 -11.89 -19.71 2.23
C GLN A 139 -10.78 -20.69 1.79
N LEU A 140 -9.95 -20.32 0.81
CA LEU A 140 -8.77 -21.09 0.39
C LEU A 140 -7.53 -20.80 1.25
N LEU A 141 -7.57 -19.78 2.11
CA LEU A 141 -6.53 -19.55 3.12
C LEU A 141 -6.76 -20.55 4.25
N GLY A 142 -5.92 -21.58 4.30
CA GLY A 142 -6.00 -22.58 5.36
C GLY A 142 -5.74 -21.95 6.73
N ALA A 143 -6.33 -22.51 7.79
CA ALA A 143 -6.12 -22.05 9.17
C ALA A 143 -4.62 -21.93 9.55
N ALA A 144 -3.75 -22.74 8.94
CA ALA A 144 -2.30 -22.64 9.10
C ALA A 144 -1.71 -21.32 8.57
N GLN A 145 -2.20 -20.80 7.44
CA GLN A 145 -1.74 -19.51 6.88
C GLN A 145 -2.23 -18.31 7.69
N LEU A 146 -3.33 -18.47 8.43
CA LEU A 146 -3.92 -17.45 9.30
C LEU A 146 -3.29 -17.41 10.70
N LEU A 147 -2.74 -18.52 11.21
CA LEU A 147 -2.34 -18.67 12.62
C LEU A 147 -0.86 -18.97 12.89
N GLU A 148 -0.01 -19.11 11.87
CA GLU A 148 1.37 -19.53 12.13
C GLU A 148 2.24 -18.37 12.62
N GLN A 149 2.42 -18.32 13.95
CA GLN A 149 3.32 -17.43 14.68
C GLN A 149 4.81 -17.60 14.31
N GLU A 150 5.17 -18.59 13.47
CA GLU A 150 6.55 -18.93 13.11
C GLU A 150 6.83 -18.86 11.58
N GLY A 151 5.80 -18.68 10.74
CA GLY A 151 5.88 -18.52 9.27
C GLY A 151 5.60 -17.08 8.81
N PRO A 152 5.63 -16.76 7.50
CA PRO A 152 5.18 -15.44 7.04
C PRO A 152 3.66 -15.36 7.19
N ALA A 153 3.21 -14.99 8.38
CA ALA A 153 1.83 -14.65 8.64
C ALA A 153 1.38 -13.55 7.67
N GLN A 154 0.11 -13.60 7.27
CA GLN A 154 -0.54 -12.64 6.37
C GLN A 154 -0.24 -11.20 6.80
N VAL A 155 0.02 -10.29 5.85
CA VAL A 155 0.21 -8.85 6.12
C VAL A 155 -1.14 -8.15 6.25
N THR A 156 -2.09 -8.46 5.37
CA THR A 156 -3.47 -7.95 5.39
C THR A 156 -4.49 -9.04 5.12
N GLY A 157 -5.77 -8.81 5.46
CA GLY A 157 -6.90 -9.70 5.13
C GLY A 157 -8.27 -9.13 5.53
N SER A 158 -9.37 -9.79 5.14
CA SER A 158 -10.76 -9.40 5.46
C SER A 158 -11.44 -10.47 6.37
N TRP A 159 -12.39 -10.05 7.22
CA TRP A 159 -13.06 -10.79 8.33
C TRP A 159 -13.46 -12.28 8.13
N PRO A 160 -13.62 -13.10 9.23
CA PRO A 160 -13.53 -12.76 10.66
C PRO A 160 -12.48 -13.53 11.50
N LEU A 161 -11.77 -12.72 12.33
CA LEU A 161 -11.13 -12.96 13.66
C LEU A 161 -10.06 -14.05 13.84
N VAL A 162 -8.80 -13.60 13.92
CA VAL A 162 -7.72 -14.23 14.71
C VAL A 162 -7.47 -13.34 15.95
N PRO A 163 -7.12 -13.84 17.14
CA PRO A 163 -6.75 -12.99 18.28
C PRO A 163 -5.39 -12.29 18.09
N GLY A 164 -5.25 -11.03 18.52
CA GLY A 164 -4.00 -10.24 18.38
C GLY A 164 -3.99 -9.23 17.22
N THR A 165 -5.16 -9.01 16.63
CA THR A 165 -5.35 -8.30 15.36
C THR A 165 -5.86 -6.87 15.56
N LEU A 166 -5.10 -5.85 15.14
CA LEU A 166 -5.54 -4.46 15.05
C LEU A 166 -6.44 -4.22 13.82
N SER A 167 -7.65 -3.71 14.02
CA SER A 167 -8.45 -3.11 12.95
C SER A 167 -7.76 -1.82 12.52
N ALA A 168 -7.45 -1.69 11.23
CA ALA A 168 -6.80 -0.50 10.71
C ALA A 168 -7.85 0.57 10.41
N HIS A 169 -7.61 1.80 10.87
CA HIS A 169 -8.25 2.98 10.28
C HIS A 169 -7.45 3.37 9.03
N ALA A 170 -8.15 3.83 7.98
CA ALA A 170 -7.55 4.18 6.69
C ALA A 170 -6.22 4.95 6.82
N GLY A 171 -5.19 4.42 6.16
CA GLY A 171 -3.83 4.95 6.19
C GLY A 171 -3.05 4.57 7.46
N LEU A 172 -2.05 3.71 7.30
CA LEU A 172 -1.15 3.24 8.36
C LEU A 172 0.28 3.70 8.06
N ILE A 173 0.92 4.41 9.00
CA ILE A 173 2.33 4.78 8.88
C ILE A 173 3.19 3.97 9.85
N LEU A 174 4.32 3.51 9.33
CA LEU A 174 5.33 2.80 10.07
C LEU A 174 6.57 3.66 10.33
N ALA A 175 6.87 3.87 11.60
CA ALA A 175 8.16 4.37 12.06
C ALA A 175 9.12 3.19 12.28
N GLU A 176 10.32 3.24 11.72
CA GLU A 176 11.37 2.30 12.17
C GLU A 176 11.85 2.71 13.56
N GLY A 177 11.92 1.74 14.48
CA GLY A 177 12.44 1.93 15.83
C GLY A 177 11.37 2.05 16.92
N SER A 178 10.09 2.07 16.57
CA SER A 178 8.99 1.98 17.54
C SER A 178 8.20 0.69 17.34
N PRO A 179 7.79 -0.01 18.42
CA PRO A 179 6.92 -1.19 18.34
C PRO A 179 5.46 -0.85 17.99
N GLY A 180 5.14 0.42 17.70
CA GLY A 180 3.79 0.93 17.50
C GLY A 180 3.54 1.44 16.09
N PHE A 181 2.28 1.31 15.66
CA PHE A 181 1.72 1.86 14.44
C PHE A 181 1.03 3.19 14.73
N HIS A 182 1.07 4.11 13.78
CA HIS A 182 0.33 5.36 13.86
C HIS A 182 -0.63 5.47 12.68
N SER A 183 -1.91 5.72 12.96
CA SER A 183 -2.90 6.05 11.93
C SER A 183 -2.71 7.51 11.48
N ILE A 184 -2.92 7.75 10.19
CA ILE A 184 -2.75 9.07 9.57
C ILE A 184 -3.96 9.98 9.85
N LEU A 185 -5.15 9.40 9.95
CA LEU A 185 -6.41 10.13 9.89
C LEU A 185 -7.20 10.13 11.21
N GLY A 186 -6.61 9.63 12.29
CA GLY A 186 -7.21 9.70 13.62
C GLY A 186 -6.17 10.00 14.67
N GLY A 187 -6.39 11.05 15.48
CA GLY A 187 -5.60 11.35 16.69
C GLY A 187 -5.70 10.28 17.80
N GLY A 188 -6.00 9.03 17.45
CA GLY A 188 -6.01 7.90 18.35
C GLY A 188 -4.60 7.36 18.54
N ARG A 189 -4.08 7.46 19.77
CA ARG A 189 -2.96 6.61 20.20
C ARG A 189 -3.37 5.16 19.96
N LEU A 190 -2.52 4.40 19.27
CA LEU A 190 -2.57 2.94 19.34
C LEU A 190 -2.44 2.56 20.82
N LEU A 191 -3.41 1.84 21.37
CA LEU A 191 -3.29 1.27 22.70
C LEU A 191 -2.08 0.34 22.69
N SER A 192 -1.00 0.76 23.35
CA SER A 192 0.15 -0.09 23.61
C SER A 192 -0.31 -1.20 24.55
N GLN A 193 -0.72 -2.34 24.00
CA GLN A 193 -0.78 -3.56 24.80
C GLN A 193 0.62 -4.16 24.82
N THR A 194 1.38 -3.79 25.83
CA THR A 194 2.48 -4.60 26.35
C THR A 194 1.87 -5.84 26.99
N PRO A 195 2.17 -7.08 26.55
CA PRO A 195 1.99 -8.23 27.42
C PRO A 195 3.06 -8.19 28.51
N CYS A 196 2.64 -8.48 29.75
CA CYS A 196 3.54 -8.76 30.88
C CYS A 196 4.46 -9.95 30.59
#